data_AF-A0A7V5FHK4-F1
#
_entry.id   AF-A0A7V5FHK4-F1
#
_cell.length_a   1.000
_cell.length_b   1.000
_cell.length_c   1.000
_cell.angle_alpha   90.00
_cell.angle_beta   90.00
_cell.angle_gamma   90.00
#
_symmetry.space_group_name_H-M   'P 1'
#
loop_
_entity.id
_entity.type
_entity.pdbx_description
1 polymer ?
#
loop_
_entity_poly.entity_id
_entity_poly.type
_entity_poly.pdbx_seq_one_letter_code
_entity_poly.pdbx_strand_id
1 'polypeptide(L)'
;RRTIRLKSERYYHPAHTWMQLADGEGIVGSDEFVVRALGVPENVELPPVGMHVNQGDPLWKIRKGTRTVVQMSPIEGVVLNANQALSRNPRLLHEAPYSKGWIAVIKPTALKANLKNLLHGAIAEVWMDQAKRLVIQRFSPRLGVTCQDGGELVDGFGDLMSDEEWEKFSREFFATE
;
A
#
# COMPACT_ATOMS: atom_id res chain seq x y z
N ARG A 1 2.86 14.00 -14.81
CA ARG A 1 1.84 13.16 -14.14
C ARG A 1 2.30 11.71 -14.30
N ARG A 2 2.20 10.86 -13.26
CA ARG A 2 2.73 9.49 -13.26
C ARG A 2 1.59 8.54 -12.92
N THR A 3 1.25 7.65 -13.85
CA THR A 3 0.35 6.50 -13.65
C THR A 3 0.84 5.66 -12.46
N ILE A 4 -0.09 5.10 -11.68
CA ILE A 4 0.24 4.09 -10.64
C ILE A 4 0.93 2.91 -11.31
N ARG A 5 2.14 2.58 -10.88
CA ARG A 5 2.93 1.49 -11.46
C ARG A 5 3.09 0.35 -10.48
N LEU A 6 2.94 -0.86 -10.97
CA LEU A 6 3.40 -2.05 -10.26
C LEU A 6 4.82 -2.41 -10.67
N LYS A 7 5.41 -3.32 -9.90
CA LYS A 7 6.70 -3.96 -10.14
C LYS A 7 6.45 -5.44 -10.33
N SER A 8 6.70 -5.92 -11.54
CA SER A 8 6.41 -7.30 -11.98
C SER A 8 7.10 -8.37 -11.13
N GLU A 9 8.24 -8.03 -10.52
CA GLU A 9 9.05 -8.89 -9.67
C GLU A 9 8.54 -8.99 -8.21
N ARG A 10 7.36 -8.42 -7.91
CA ARG A 10 6.79 -8.38 -6.56
C ARG A 10 5.49 -9.17 -6.44
N TYR A 11 5.21 -9.52 -5.21
CA TYR A 11 3.93 -10.04 -4.77
C TYR A 11 3.12 -8.93 -4.11
N TYR A 12 1.80 -8.98 -4.28
CA TYR A 12 0.87 -7.98 -3.79
C TYR A 12 -0.24 -8.62 -2.98
N HIS A 13 -0.51 -8.07 -1.81
CA HIS A 13 -1.66 -8.41 -1.00
C HIS A 13 -2.85 -7.51 -1.41
N PRO A 14 -4.10 -8.02 -1.42
CA PRO A 14 -5.28 -7.22 -1.78
C PRO A 14 -5.47 -5.93 -0.97
N ALA A 15 -4.87 -5.84 0.22
CA ALA A 15 -4.85 -4.63 1.05
C ALA A 15 -3.80 -3.57 0.63
N HIS A 16 -3.32 -3.64 -0.62
CA HIS A 16 -2.34 -2.72 -1.21
C HIS A 16 -0.95 -2.67 -0.55
N THR A 17 -0.53 -3.81 -0.01
CA THR A 17 0.85 -4.02 0.45
C THR A 17 1.61 -4.93 -0.50
N TRP A 18 2.90 -4.69 -0.67
CA TRP A 18 3.78 -5.50 -1.53
C TRP A 18 4.82 -6.25 -0.71
N MET A 19 5.30 -7.36 -1.27
CA MET A 19 6.44 -8.13 -0.77
C MET A 19 7.42 -8.42 -1.90
N GLN A 20 8.71 -8.23 -1.62
CA GLN A 20 9.83 -8.70 -2.42
C GLN A 20 10.59 -9.75 -1.62
N LEU A 21 10.84 -10.91 -2.22
CA LEU A 21 11.64 -11.97 -1.61
C LEU A 21 13.12 -11.69 -1.88
N ALA A 22 13.94 -11.64 -0.82
CA ALA A 22 15.38 -11.48 -0.89
C ALA A 22 16.02 -12.39 0.17
N ASP A 23 16.91 -13.30 -0.24
CA ASP A 23 17.66 -14.20 0.66
C ASP A 23 16.79 -14.98 1.66
N GLY A 24 15.56 -15.32 1.28
CA GLY A 24 14.60 -16.05 2.12
C GLY A 24 13.80 -15.15 3.08
N GLU A 25 14.03 -13.85 3.06
CA GLU A 25 13.30 -12.83 3.84
C GLU A 25 12.34 -12.04 2.93
N GLY A 26 11.22 -11.62 3.49
CA GLY A 26 10.25 -10.77 2.81
C GLY A 26 10.48 -9.31 3.17
N ILE A 27 10.92 -8.50 2.20
CA ILE A 27 10.92 -7.05 2.30
C ILE A 27 9.52 -6.57 1.93
N VAL A 28 8.86 -5.80 2.80
CA VAL A 28 7.47 -5.38 2.62
C VAL A 28 7.30 -3.87 2.62
N GLY A 29 6.24 -3.38 1.98
CA GLY A 29 5.88 -1.97 1.99
C GLY A 29 4.50 -1.67 1.39
N SER A 30 4.13 -0.40 1.32
CA SER A 30 2.89 0.04 0.66
C SER A 30 3.12 0.29 -0.83
N ASP A 31 2.15 -0.06 -1.65
CA ASP A 31 2.21 0.19 -3.09
C ASP A 31 1.94 1.67 -3.45
N GLU A 32 2.10 2.01 -4.72
CA GLU A 32 1.89 3.38 -5.20
C GLU A 32 0.41 3.82 -5.08
N PHE A 33 -0.56 2.89 -5.01
CA PHE A 33 -1.98 3.24 -4.88
C PHE A 33 -2.29 3.89 -3.52
N VAL A 34 -1.75 3.34 -2.42
CA VAL A 34 -1.95 3.90 -1.06
C VAL A 34 -1.46 5.33 -0.97
N VAL A 35 -0.24 5.60 -1.42
CA VAL A 35 0.38 6.93 -1.34
C VAL A 35 -0.20 7.91 -2.35
N ARG A 36 -0.78 7.44 -3.46
CA ARG A 36 -1.54 8.30 -4.38
C ARG A 36 -2.89 8.69 -3.82
N ALA A 37 -3.55 7.78 -3.09
CA ALA A 37 -4.79 8.08 -2.40
C ALA A 37 -4.57 9.09 -1.27
N LEU A 38 -3.61 8.80 -0.39
CA LEU A 38 -3.32 9.66 0.75
C LEU A 38 -2.60 10.95 0.36
N GLY A 39 -1.72 10.90 -0.65
CA GLY A 39 -0.74 11.94 -0.94
C GLY A 39 0.52 11.78 -0.08
N VAL A 40 1.32 12.85 0.02
CA VAL A 40 2.58 12.81 0.78
C VAL A 40 2.30 12.62 2.28
N PRO A 41 2.79 11.54 2.90
CA PRO A 41 2.54 11.29 4.31
C PRO A 41 3.38 12.21 5.21
N GLU A 42 2.85 12.49 6.40
CA GLU A 42 3.49 13.29 7.45
C GLU A 42 4.11 12.41 8.53
N ASN A 43 3.60 11.19 8.70
CA ASN A 43 4.09 10.25 9.69
C ASN A 43 3.89 8.79 9.23
N VAL A 44 4.82 7.92 9.62
CA VAL A 44 4.73 6.47 9.46
C VAL A 44 5.03 5.81 10.80
N GLU A 45 4.07 5.06 11.33
CA GLU A 45 4.24 4.23 12.53
C GLU A 45 4.75 2.85 12.10
N LEU A 46 6.04 2.59 12.35
CA LEU A 46 6.71 1.36 11.98
C LEU A 46 6.42 0.22 12.98
N PRO A 47 6.40 -1.04 12.52
CA PRO A 47 6.25 -2.18 13.41
C PRO A 47 7.48 -2.35 14.31
N PRO A 48 7.30 -2.86 15.55
CA PRO A 48 8.42 -3.21 16.41
C PRO A 48 9.19 -4.43 15.89
N VAL A 49 10.52 -4.36 15.95
CA VAL A 49 11.40 -5.50 15.65
C VAL A 49 11.19 -6.59 16.70
N GLY A 50 11.14 -7.85 16.25
CA GLY A 50 10.82 -9.02 17.08
C GLY A 50 9.32 -9.33 17.16
N MET A 51 8.45 -8.50 16.61
CA MET A 51 7.01 -8.77 16.56
C MET A 51 6.71 -9.99 15.69
N HIS A 52 5.87 -10.89 16.22
CA HIS A 52 5.21 -11.93 15.43
C HIS A 52 3.95 -11.34 14.80
N VAL A 53 3.72 -11.63 13.53
CA VAL A 53 2.57 -11.14 12.75
C VAL A 53 2.04 -12.23 11.85
N ASN A 54 0.71 -12.35 11.70
CA ASN A 54 0.11 -13.22 10.69
C ASN A 54 -0.14 -12.48 9.37
N GLN A 55 -0.31 -13.23 8.29
CA GLN A 55 -0.72 -12.63 7.01
C GLN A 55 -2.12 -12.02 7.17
N GLY A 56 -2.28 -10.77 6.76
CA GLY A 56 -3.53 -10.03 6.90
C GLY A 56 -3.67 -9.25 8.21
N ASP A 57 -2.78 -9.45 9.19
CA ASP A 57 -2.82 -8.68 10.43
C ASP A 57 -2.32 -7.24 10.21
N PRO A 58 -2.86 -6.24 10.96
CA PRO A 58 -2.29 -4.89 10.99
C PRO A 58 -0.80 -4.89 11.34
N LEU A 59 0.01 -4.19 10.54
CA LEU A 59 1.46 -4.12 10.76
C LEU A 59 2.02 -2.71 10.88
N TRP A 60 1.60 -1.76 10.04
CA TRP A 60 2.05 -0.37 10.14
C TRP A 60 0.92 0.62 9.87
N LYS A 61 1.13 1.89 10.23
CA LYS A 61 0.17 2.97 9.97
C LYS A 61 0.83 4.13 9.26
N ILE A 62 0.08 4.78 8.37
CA ILE A 62 0.52 5.96 7.62
C ILE A 62 -0.48 7.08 7.92
N ARG A 63 0.02 8.28 8.23
CA ARG A 63 -0.82 9.44 8.53
C ARG A 63 -0.50 10.64 7.66
N LYS A 64 -1.56 11.41 7.37
CA LYS A 64 -1.50 12.75 6.78
C LYS A 64 -2.71 13.55 7.25
N GLY A 65 -2.47 14.66 7.95
CA GLY A 65 -3.53 15.42 8.61
C GLY A 65 -4.34 14.55 9.56
N THR A 66 -5.66 14.53 9.42
CA THR A 66 -6.58 13.73 10.23
C THR A 66 -6.71 12.28 9.76
N ARG A 67 -6.16 11.93 8.60
CA ARG A 67 -6.36 10.61 7.99
C ARG A 67 -5.26 9.64 8.39
N THR A 68 -5.69 8.45 8.79
CA THR A 68 -4.80 7.32 9.11
C THR A 68 -5.19 6.13 8.24
N VAL A 69 -4.19 5.52 7.58
CA VAL A 69 -4.35 4.24 6.88
C VAL A 69 -3.59 3.19 7.67
N VAL A 70 -4.28 2.13 8.10
CA VAL A 70 -3.66 0.93 8.66
C VAL A 70 -3.38 -0.03 7.52
N GLN A 71 -2.19 -0.63 7.50
CA GLN A 71 -1.75 -1.51 6.42
C GLN A 71 -1.43 -2.89 6.96
N MET A 72 -1.82 -3.90 6.19
CA MET A 72 -1.78 -5.29 6.61
C MET A 72 -0.50 -5.98 6.16
N SER A 73 0.01 -6.89 6.99
CA SER A 73 1.17 -7.69 6.64
C SER A 73 0.85 -8.58 5.42
N PRO A 74 1.64 -8.52 4.32
CA PRO A 74 1.42 -9.40 3.19
C PRO A 74 1.85 -10.85 3.47
N ILE A 75 2.58 -11.09 4.55
CA ILE A 75 3.10 -12.42 4.92
C ILE A 75 3.10 -12.61 6.44
N GLU A 76 2.94 -13.84 6.91
CA GLU A 76 3.19 -14.17 8.31
C GLU A 76 4.68 -14.38 8.62
N GLY A 77 5.10 -14.04 9.84
CA GLY A 77 6.47 -14.24 10.28
C GLY A 77 6.89 -13.39 11.48
N VAL A 78 8.21 -13.16 11.59
CA VAL A 78 8.81 -12.29 12.61
C VAL A 78 9.45 -11.08 11.96
N VAL A 79 9.14 -9.88 12.45
CA VAL A 79 9.76 -8.63 11.98
C VAL A 79 11.23 -8.63 12.40
N LEU A 80 12.14 -8.65 11.43
CA LEU A 80 13.59 -8.62 11.65
C LEU A 80 14.13 -7.19 11.68
N ASN A 81 13.54 -6.31 10.88
CA ASN A 81 13.99 -4.93 10.75
C ASN A 81 12.84 -4.01 10.33
N ALA A 82 12.95 -2.73 10.65
CA ALA A 82 12.03 -1.69 10.24
C ALA A 82 12.80 -0.47 9.73
N ASN A 83 12.31 0.18 8.67
CA ASN A 83 13.01 1.25 7.98
C ASN A 83 12.98 2.56 8.77
N GLN A 84 13.93 2.75 9.68
CA GLN A 84 14.04 3.94 10.52
C GLN A 84 14.25 5.25 9.72
N ALA A 85 14.55 5.19 8.41
CA ALA A 85 14.59 6.38 7.58
C ALA A 85 13.20 7.03 7.43
N LEU A 86 12.12 6.25 7.50
CA LEU A 86 10.75 6.75 7.36
C LEU A 86 10.30 7.59 8.56
N SER A 87 10.81 7.32 9.77
CA SER A 87 10.56 8.16 10.94
C SER A 87 11.15 9.57 10.79
N ARG A 88 12.24 9.70 10.01
CA ARG A 88 12.92 10.99 9.74
C ARG A 88 12.42 11.66 8.46
N ASN A 89 12.09 10.86 7.45
CA ASN A 89 11.60 11.34 6.16
C ASN A 89 10.47 10.45 5.64
N PRO A 90 9.23 10.68 6.12
CA PRO A 90 8.04 9.97 5.65
C PRO A 90 7.81 10.08 4.13
N ARG A 91 8.29 11.16 3.49
CA ARG A 91 8.12 11.42 2.06
C ARG A 91 8.72 10.31 1.18
N LEU A 92 9.71 9.57 1.68
CA LEU A 92 10.31 8.44 0.94
C LEU A 92 9.27 7.37 0.57
N LEU A 93 8.22 7.21 1.37
CA LEU A 93 7.13 6.29 1.07
C LEU A 93 6.37 6.70 -0.20
N HIS A 94 6.21 8.02 -0.43
CA HIS A 94 5.55 8.57 -1.61
C HIS A 94 6.48 8.67 -2.82
N GLU A 95 7.72 9.13 -2.62
CA GLU A 95 8.67 9.36 -3.72
C GLU A 95 9.24 8.05 -4.29
N ALA A 96 9.41 7.05 -3.43
CA ALA A 96 10.13 5.83 -3.74
C ALA A 96 9.51 4.58 -3.05
N PRO A 97 8.19 4.33 -3.18
CA PRO A 97 7.46 3.29 -2.45
C PRO A 97 8.08 1.90 -2.60
N TYR A 98 8.68 1.64 -3.76
CA TYR A 98 9.25 0.36 -4.10
C TYR A 98 10.75 0.23 -3.80
N SER A 99 11.45 1.32 -3.46
CA SER A 99 12.89 1.26 -3.18
C SER A 99 13.20 1.79 -1.80
N LYS A 100 13.34 3.11 -1.64
CA LYS A 100 13.69 3.72 -0.35
C LYS A 100 12.52 3.72 0.67
N GLY A 101 11.29 3.50 0.19
CA GLY A 101 10.06 3.48 0.97
C GLY A 101 9.63 2.10 1.50
N TRP A 102 10.51 1.09 1.52
CA TRP A 102 10.21 -0.18 2.20
C TRP A 102 9.92 0.06 3.69
N ILE A 103 9.07 -0.76 4.30
CA ILE A 103 8.60 -0.59 5.69
C ILE A 103 9.36 -1.50 6.64
N ALA A 104 9.34 -2.81 6.36
CA ALA A 104 9.89 -3.82 7.24
C ALA A 104 10.52 -4.97 6.46
N VAL A 105 11.39 -5.72 7.14
CA VAL A 105 11.88 -7.03 6.70
C VAL A 105 11.30 -8.07 7.63
N ILE A 106 10.69 -9.11 7.07
CA ILE A 106 10.02 -10.17 7.83
C ILE A 106 10.66 -11.50 7.48
N LYS A 107 11.02 -12.28 8.51
CA LYS A 107 11.38 -13.69 8.35
C LYS A 107 10.11 -14.52 8.27
N PRO A 108 9.77 -15.10 7.10
CA PRO A 108 8.51 -15.82 6.97
C PRO A 108 8.55 -17.14 7.75
N THR A 109 7.45 -17.48 8.42
CA THR A 109 7.27 -18.79 9.08
C THR A 109 6.59 -19.82 8.18
N ALA A 110 5.83 -19.38 7.17
CA ALA A 110 5.19 -20.26 6.18
C ALA A 110 5.15 -19.67 4.76
N LEU A 111 6.32 -19.37 4.17
CA LEU A 111 6.42 -18.71 2.87
C LEU A 111 5.55 -19.35 1.77
N LYS A 112 5.56 -20.68 1.64
CA LYS A 112 4.77 -21.38 0.59
C LYS A 112 3.26 -21.17 0.74
N ALA A 113 2.75 -21.04 1.96
CA ALA A 113 1.34 -20.78 2.20
C ALA A 113 1.01 -19.31 1.85
N ASN A 114 1.81 -18.38 2.36
CA ASN A 114 1.69 -16.95 2.10
C ASN A 114 1.57 -16.62 0.61
N LEU A 115 2.46 -17.19 -0.22
CA LEU A 115 2.53 -16.89 -1.65
C LEU A 115 1.24 -17.27 -2.42
N LYS A 116 0.44 -18.22 -1.91
CA LYS A 116 -0.82 -18.62 -2.56
C LYS A 116 -1.90 -17.54 -2.46
N ASN A 117 -1.80 -16.68 -1.45
CA ASN A 117 -2.76 -15.62 -1.17
C ASN A 117 -2.30 -14.27 -1.73
N LEU A 118 -1.17 -14.24 -2.45
CA LEU A 118 -0.61 -13.03 -3.03
C LEU A 118 -0.75 -13.03 -4.55
N LEU A 119 -0.98 -11.84 -5.09
CA LEU A 119 -1.09 -11.57 -6.51
C LEU A 119 0.31 -11.27 -7.07
N HIS A 120 0.61 -11.74 -8.28
CA HIS A 120 1.87 -11.41 -8.96
C HIS A 120 1.70 -11.42 -10.48
N GLY A 121 2.65 -10.83 -11.21
CA GLY A 121 2.62 -10.75 -12.68
C GLY A 121 1.33 -10.13 -13.22
N ALA A 122 0.81 -10.70 -14.32
CA ALA A 122 -0.37 -10.19 -15.01
C ALA A 122 -1.63 -10.12 -14.12
N ILE A 123 -1.76 -11.01 -13.14
CA ILE A 123 -2.90 -11.00 -12.22
C ILE A 123 -2.88 -9.74 -11.35
N ALA A 124 -1.71 -9.34 -10.86
CA ALA A 124 -1.56 -8.12 -10.07
C ALA A 124 -1.89 -6.86 -10.91
N GLU A 125 -1.48 -6.84 -12.18
CA GLU A 125 -1.79 -5.73 -13.10
C GLU A 125 -3.30 -5.58 -13.32
N VAL A 126 -3.99 -6.69 -13.60
CA VAL A 126 -5.45 -6.69 -13.77
C VAL A 126 -6.16 -6.26 -12.49
N TRP A 127 -5.71 -6.75 -11.32
CA TRP A 127 -6.27 -6.35 -10.02
C TRP A 127 -6.11 -4.84 -9.78
N MET A 128 -4.92 -4.28 -10.02
CA MET A 128 -4.68 -2.85 -9.83
C MET A 128 -5.48 -1.99 -10.83
N ASP A 129 -5.64 -2.45 -12.07
CA ASP A 129 -6.50 -1.80 -13.05
C ASP A 129 -7.97 -1.80 -12.62
N GLN A 130 -8.45 -2.90 -12.04
CA GLN A 130 -9.79 -2.96 -11.46
C GLN A 130 -9.92 -2.02 -10.27
N ALA A 131 -8.94 -1.99 -9.36
CA ALA A 131 -8.95 -1.09 -8.22
C ALA A 131 -9.07 0.38 -8.68
N LYS A 132 -8.23 0.83 -9.62
CA LYS A 132 -8.31 2.17 -10.22
C LYS A 132 -9.69 2.46 -10.82
N ARG A 133 -10.25 1.53 -11.58
CA ARG A 133 -11.59 1.69 -12.19
C ARG A 133 -12.69 1.82 -11.13
N LEU A 134 -12.62 1.03 -10.06
CA LEU A 134 -13.58 1.10 -8.96
C LEU A 134 -13.55 2.47 -8.27
N VAL A 135 -12.36 3.05 -8.05
CA VAL A 135 -12.24 4.40 -7.50
C VAL A 135 -13.00 5.41 -8.38
N ILE A 136 -12.74 5.40 -9.69
CA ILE A 136 -13.36 6.31 -10.66
C ILE A 136 -14.87 6.13 -10.71
N GLN A 137 -15.36 4.89 -10.67
CA GLN A 137 -16.79 4.58 -10.75
C GLN A 137 -17.55 4.94 -9.48
N ARG A 138 -16.97 4.70 -8.31
CA ARG A 138 -17.68 4.76 -7.02
C ARG A 138 -17.54 6.09 -6.28
N PHE A 139 -16.45 6.84 -6.53
CA PHE A 139 -16.11 8.05 -5.77
C PHE A 139 -16.06 9.33 -6.64
N SER A 140 -16.74 9.30 -7.80
CA SER A 140 -17.18 10.46 -8.60
C SER A 140 -16.18 11.06 -9.63
N PRO A 141 -16.66 11.79 -10.67
CA PRO A 141 -15.85 12.49 -11.67
C PRO A 141 -15.02 13.67 -11.13
N ARG A 142 -15.21 14.06 -9.87
CA ARG A 142 -14.50 15.20 -9.23
C ARG A 142 -13.07 14.87 -8.82
N LEU A 143 -12.66 13.60 -8.87
CA LEU A 143 -11.29 13.14 -8.54
C LEU A 143 -10.22 13.55 -9.59
N GLY A 144 -10.45 14.64 -10.34
CA GLY A 144 -9.52 15.12 -11.36
C GLY A 144 -9.34 14.16 -12.54
N VAL A 145 -10.36 13.36 -12.87
CA VAL A 145 -10.35 12.51 -14.07
C VAL A 145 -10.54 13.36 -15.32
N THR A 146 -9.48 13.54 -16.10
CA THR A 146 -9.60 14.06 -17.46
C THR A 146 -10.10 12.94 -18.37
N CYS A 147 -11.35 13.02 -18.81
CA CYS A 147 -12.00 12.00 -19.65
C CYS A 147 -11.30 11.77 -21.02
N GLN A 148 -10.38 12.64 -21.45
CA GLN A 148 -9.69 12.50 -22.74
C GLN A 148 -8.41 11.64 -22.69
N ASP A 149 -7.81 11.42 -21.51
CA ASP A 149 -6.52 10.71 -21.37
C ASP A 149 -6.64 9.37 -20.61
N GLY A 150 -7.85 8.80 -20.51
CA GLY A 150 -8.03 7.46 -19.92
C GLY A 150 -8.26 7.41 -18.39
N GLY A 151 -8.55 8.55 -17.74
CA GLY A 151 -9.05 8.57 -16.36
C GLY A 151 -7.98 8.26 -15.30
N GLU A 152 -6.83 8.93 -15.33
CA GLU A 152 -5.82 8.77 -14.27
C GLU A 152 -6.22 9.43 -12.95
N LEU A 153 -5.92 8.77 -11.84
CA LEU A 153 -6.10 9.33 -10.50
C LEU A 153 -5.01 10.38 -10.22
N VAL A 154 -5.42 11.58 -9.80
CA VAL A 154 -4.49 12.64 -9.40
C VAL A 154 -3.78 12.29 -8.08
N ASP A 155 -2.59 12.84 -7.87
CA ASP A 155 -1.87 12.62 -6.62
C ASP A 155 -2.62 13.26 -5.44
N GLY A 156 -2.74 12.53 -4.32
CA GLY A 156 -3.51 12.98 -3.17
C GLY A 156 -5.02 13.08 -3.43
N PHE A 157 -5.55 12.30 -4.37
CA PHE A 157 -6.98 12.37 -4.74
C PHE A 157 -7.93 12.18 -3.55
N GLY A 158 -7.48 11.49 -2.49
CA GLY A 158 -8.25 11.39 -1.25
C GLY A 158 -8.57 12.76 -0.66
N ASP A 159 -7.71 13.78 -0.79
CA ASP A 159 -7.95 15.15 -0.27
C ASP A 159 -9.22 15.80 -0.86
N LEU A 160 -9.72 15.28 -1.97
CA LEU A 160 -10.94 15.73 -2.64
C LEU A 160 -12.20 15.03 -2.11
N MET A 161 -12.05 13.97 -1.32
CA MET A 161 -13.14 13.22 -0.68
C MET A 161 -13.57 13.89 0.62
N SER A 162 -14.87 13.83 0.90
CA SER A 162 -15.38 14.07 2.26
C SER A 162 -14.85 13.01 3.25
N ASP A 163 -15.01 13.24 4.54
CA ASP A 163 -14.60 12.26 5.56
C ASP A 163 -15.38 10.94 5.42
N GLU A 164 -16.69 11.01 5.12
CA GLU A 164 -17.53 9.83 4.88
C GLU A 164 -17.07 9.04 3.63
N GLU A 165 -16.75 9.75 2.54
CA GLU A 165 -16.22 9.14 1.31
C GLU A 165 -14.86 8.49 1.56
N TRP A 166 -13.98 9.15 2.33
CA TRP A 166 -12.68 8.61 2.71
C TRP A 166 -12.80 7.36 3.59
N GLU A 167 -13.71 7.33 4.55
CA GLU A 167 -13.95 6.15 5.39
C GLU A 167 -14.45 4.97 4.55
N LYS A 168 -15.41 5.21 3.65
CA LYS A 168 -15.92 4.19 2.74
C LYS A 168 -14.82 3.68 1.81
N PHE A 169 -14.01 4.57 1.24
CA PHE A 169 -12.86 4.23 0.42
C PHE A 169 -11.84 3.39 1.19
N SER A 170 -11.46 3.81 2.39
CA SER A 170 -10.46 3.12 3.21
C SER A 170 -10.91 1.72 3.60
N ARG A 171 -12.20 1.54 3.98
CA ARG A 171 -12.79 0.22 4.23
C ARG A 171 -12.73 -0.69 3.00
N GLU A 172 -13.02 -0.14 1.82
CA GLU A 172 -13.07 -0.92 0.58
C GLU A 172 -11.67 -1.36 0.10
N PHE A 173 -10.67 -0.48 0.17
CA PHE A 173 -9.37 -0.74 -0.45
C PHE A 173 -8.26 -1.10 0.55
N PHE A 174 -8.30 -0.61 1.79
CA PHE A 174 -7.19 -0.82 2.75
C PHE A 174 -7.50 -1.85 3.83
N ALA A 175 -8.69 -2.46 3.80
CA ALA A 175 -9.17 -3.39 4.82
C ALA A 175 -9.11 -2.80 6.25
N THR A 176 -9.19 -1.49 6.40
CA THR A 176 -9.33 -0.83 7.70
C THR A 176 -10.74 -1.09 8.23
N GLU A 177 -10.88 -1.75 9.38
CA GLU A 177 -12.14 -1.84 10.12
C GLU A 177 -12.52 -0.51 10.77
#